data_AF-I2CPZ2-F1
#
_entry.id   AF-I2CPZ2-F1
#
_cell.length_a   1.000
_cell.length_b   1.000
_cell.length_c   1.000
_cell.angle_alpha   90.00
_cell.angle_beta   90.00
_cell.angle_gamma   90.00
#
_symmetry.space_group_name_H-M   'P 1'
#
loop_
_entity.id
_entity.type
_entity.pdbx_description
1 polymer ?
#
loop_
_entity_poly.entity_id
_entity_poly.type
_entity_poly.pdbx_seq_one_letter_code
_entity_poly.pdbx_strand_id
1 'polypeptide(L)'
;MRDKALTSTLILQALLKGSAFLLPLAPSLPSSRLAAADSPSSSSLRQQPEVTPELIKHTATLAQLHFDEDEIQNMIPRFQAFLSFVDRMQDVPDSAAVSAPDSMPTVQEVLRPDSPSIFPNQDAIFTNMAEQEDAFLRVPKVGEEDT
;
A
#
# COMPACT_ATOMS: atom_id res chain seq x y z
N MET A 1 -16.11 -65.50 18.27
CA MET A 1 -16.25 -65.98 16.87
C MET A 1 -17.69 -65.73 16.47
N ARG A 2 -17.91 -64.96 15.38
CA ARG A 2 -19.15 -64.92 14.56
C ARG A 2 -20.37 -64.31 15.32
N ASP A 3 -21.14 -63.35 14.82
CA ASP A 3 -21.54 -63.04 13.45
C ASP A 3 -21.81 -61.53 13.29
N LYS A 4 -21.26 -60.95 12.21
CA LYS A 4 -21.71 -59.72 11.57
C LYS A 4 -22.45 -60.14 10.31
N ALA A 5 -23.77 -60.14 10.31
CA ALA A 5 -24.59 -60.13 9.10
C ALA A 5 -26.06 -59.99 9.50
N LEU A 6 -26.86 -59.36 8.65
CA LEU A 6 -28.32 -59.26 8.71
C LEU A 6 -28.89 -58.05 9.45
N THR A 7 -28.52 -56.84 9.00
CA THR A 7 -29.51 -55.77 8.86
C THR A 7 -29.19 -54.94 7.61
N SER A 8 -28.98 -55.66 6.51
CA SER A 8 -29.19 -55.15 5.16
C SER A 8 -30.66 -55.40 4.83
N THR A 9 -31.26 -54.58 3.95
CA THR A 9 -32.64 -54.69 3.42
C THR A 9 -33.72 -53.87 4.15
N LEU A 10 -33.57 -52.54 4.27
CA LEU A 10 -34.75 -51.64 4.21
C LEU A 10 -34.48 -50.17 3.84
N ILE A 11 -33.38 -49.84 3.14
CA ILE A 11 -33.18 -48.48 2.61
C ILE A 11 -32.63 -48.56 1.17
N LEU A 12 -33.22 -49.42 0.35
CA LEU A 12 -32.91 -49.54 -1.08
C LEU A 12 -34.14 -49.31 -2.00
N GLN A 13 -35.08 -48.46 -1.58
CA GLN A 13 -36.23 -48.07 -2.42
C GLN A 13 -36.59 -46.58 -2.28
N ALA A 14 -35.62 -45.70 -2.51
CA ALA A 14 -35.90 -44.30 -2.83
C ALA A 14 -35.05 -43.85 -4.02
N LEU A 15 -35.00 -44.69 -5.06
CA LEU A 15 -34.54 -44.34 -6.40
C LEU A 15 -35.76 -44.37 -7.31
N LEU A 16 -36.48 -43.25 -7.43
CA LEU A 16 -37.21 -42.80 -8.64
C LEU A 16 -38.14 -41.62 -8.27
N LYS A 17 -37.62 -40.40 -8.36
CA LYS A 17 -38.35 -39.26 -8.95
C LYS A 17 -37.49 -38.01 -8.95
N GLY A 18 -37.07 -37.63 -10.16
CA GLY A 18 -37.20 -36.26 -10.63
C GLY A 18 -36.22 -35.25 -10.06
N SER A 19 -35.19 -34.93 -10.84
CA SER A 19 -34.99 -33.58 -11.39
C SER A 19 -33.50 -33.42 -11.70
N ALA A 20 -33.16 -33.64 -12.98
CA ALA A 20 -31.91 -33.21 -13.54
C ALA A 20 -31.97 -31.68 -13.68
N PHE A 21 -31.50 -30.95 -12.66
CA PHE A 21 -31.20 -29.54 -12.81
C PHE A 21 -29.74 -29.41 -13.27
N LEU A 22 -29.56 -29.47 -14.58
CA LEU A 22 -28.32 -29.15 -15.28
C LEU A 22 -28.01 -27.66 -15.04
N LEU A 23 -27.03 -27.36 -14.20
CA LEU A 23 -26.39 -26.04 -14.22
C LEU A 23 -25.61 -25.95 -15.54
N PRO A 24 -25.84 -24.93 -16.40
CA PRO A 24 -25.02 -24.76 -17.59
C PRO A 24 -23.60 -24.38 -17.14
N LEU A 25 -22.63 -25.22 -17.53
CA LEU A 25 -21.20 -24.93 -17.45
C LEU A 25 -20.94 -23.64 -18.24
N ALA A 26 -20.62 -22.55 -17.54
CA ALA A 26 -20.27 -21.29 -18.17
C ALA A 26 -19.09 -21.50 -19.15
N PRO A 27 -19.14 -20.94 -20.38
CA PRO A 27 -18.03 -21.05 -21.30
C PRO A 27 -16.81 -20.30 -20.74
N SER A 28 -15.69 -20.99 -20.63
CA SER A 28 -14.39 -20.41 -20.28
C SER A 28 -14.07 -19.28 -21.24
N LEU A 29 -13.85 -18.07 -20.72
CA LEU A 29 -13.44 -16.91 -21.51
C LEU A 29 -12.10 -17.22 -22.23
N PRO A 30 -11.98 -16.93 -23.53
CA PRO A 30 -10.72 -17.09 -24.24
C PRO A 30 -9.70 -16.06 -23.70
N SER A 31 -8.55 -16.56 -23.23
CA SER A 31 -7.41 -15.77 -22.74
C SER A 31 -6.63 -15.09 -23.88
N SER A 32 -7.32 -14.34 -24.72
CA SER A 32 -6.71 -13.71 -25.89
C SER A 32 -7.22 -12.29 -26.09
N ARG A 33 -6.74 -11.38 -25.26
CA ARG A 33 -6.49 -9.95 -25.58
C ARG A 33 -5.85 -9.22 -24.39
N LEU A 34 -4.64 -9.60 -24.01
CA LEU A 34 -3.64 -8.56 -23.75
C LEU A 34 -2.88 -8.42 -25.06
N ALA A 35 -3.35 -7.48 -25.89
CA ALA A 35 -2.46 -6.87 -26.85
C ALA A 35 -1.23 -6.42 -26.06
N ALA A 36 -0.04 -6.79 -26.54
CA ALA A 36 1.21 -6.24 -26.08
C ALA A 36 1.06 -4.71 -26.09
N ALA A 37 0.80 -4.15 -24.91
CA ALA A 37 1.06 -2.75 -24.70
C ALA A 37 2.57 -2.67 -24.84
N ASP A 38 3.01 -2.10 -25.97
CA ASP A 38 4.29 -1.45 -26.07
C ASP A 38 4.49 -0.73 -24.73
N SER A 39 5.37 -1.28 -23.91
CA SER A 39 5.85 -0.56 -22.75
C SER A 39 6.47 0.69 -23.35
N PRO A 40 5.97 1.90 -23.06
CA PRO A 40 6.67 3.09 -23.50
C PRO A 40 8.07 2.98 -22.90
N SER A 41 9.08 2.81 -23.75
CA SER A 41 10.48 2.78 -23.37
C SER A 41 10.72 3.96 -22.43
N SER A 42 10.81 3.67 -21.14
CA SER A 42 10.92 4.64 -20.04
C SER A 42 12.30 5.29 -19.97
N SER A 43 13.04 5.27 -21.06
CA SER A 43 14.37 5.86 -21.22
C SER A 43 14.33 7.34 -21.63
N SER A 44 13.18 7.88 -22.04
CA SER A 44 13.03 9.29 -22.43
C SER A 44 12.58 10.15 -21.25
N LEU A 45 13.57 10.64 -20.48
CA LEU A 45 13.60 11.79 -19.55
C LEU A 45 14.42 11.45 -18.29
N ARG A 46 15.66 10.97 -18.47
CA ARG A 46 16.63 10.89 -17.36
C ARG A 46 17.29 12.25 -17.14
N GLN A 47 16.49 13.30 -16.96
CA GLN A 47 17.01 14.60 -16.60
C GLN A 47 17.21 14.61 -15.09
N GLN A 48 18.48 14.58 -14.66
CA GLN A 48 18.80 14.88 -13.28
C GLN A 48 18.30 16.30 -12.99
N PRO A 49 17.43 16.49 -11.99
CA PRO A 49 17.03 17.84 -11.61
C PRO A 49 18.27 18.55 -11.11
N GLU A 50 18.58 19.70 -11.73
CA GLU A 50 19.58 20.61 -11.19
C GLU A 50 19.15 21.04 -9.78
N VAL A 51 20.03 20.92 -8.80
CA VAL A 51 19.73 21.31 -7.43
C VAL A 51 19.84 22.83 -7.32
N THR A 52 18.73 23.52 -7.58
CA THR A 52 18.62 24.97 -7.43
C THR A 52 18.03 25.35 -6.07
N PRO A 53 18.23 26.60 -5.60
CA PRO A 53 17.57 27.10 -4.39
C PRO A 53 16.04 26.97 -4.44
N GLU A 54 15.44 27.18 -5.61
CA GLU A 54 13.99 27.08 -5.83
C GLU A 54 13.49 25.66 -5.66
N LEU A 55 14.25 24.67 -6.15
CA LEU A 55 13.92 23.25 -5.97
C LEU A 55 13.96 22.86 -4.49
N ILE A 56 14.93 23.38 -3.75
CA ILE A 56 15.03 23.15 -2.30
C ILE A 56 13.85 23.78 -1.57
N LYS A 57 13.52 25.04 -1.88
CA LYS A 57 12.34 25.73 -1.32
C LYS A 57 11.06 24.96 -1.60
N HIS A 58 10.87 24.50 -2.84
CA HIS A 58 9.71 23.72 -3.22
C HIS A 58 9.61 22.41 -2.45
N THR A 59 10.72 21.68 -2.34
CA THR A 59 10.79 20.42 -1.59
C THR A 59 10.53 20.63 -0.10
N ALA A 60 11.07 21.70 0.47
CA ALA A 60 10.83 22.09 1.86
C ALA A 60 9.34 22.37 2.13
N THR A 61 8.66 23.05 1.22
CA THR A 61 7.20 23.27 1.29
C THR A 61 6.43 21.94 1.32
N LEU A 62 6.80 20.98 0.46
CA LEU A 62 6.16 19.65 0.45
C LEU A 62 6.38 18.89 1.77
N ALA A 63 7.55 19.07 2.39
CA ALA A 63 7.90 18.45 3.66
C ALA A 63 7.41 19.23 4.88
N GLN A 64 6.73 20.38 4.70
CA GLN A 64 6.33 21.30 5.78
C GLN A 64 7.52 21.77 6.64
N LEU A 65 8.65 22.04 6.01
CA LEU A 65 9.87 22.54 6.65
C LEU A 65 10.10 24.01 6.28
N HIS A 66 10.51 24.80 7.27
CA HIS A 66 10.92 26.20 7.08
C HIS A 66 12.45 26.30 7.19
N PHE A 67 13.08 26.97 6.24
CA PHE A 67 14.53 27.21 6.19
C PHE A 67 14.82 28.66 5.86
N ASP A 68 15.86 29.20 6.47
CA ASP A 68 16.38 30.53 6.13
C ASP A 68 17.21 30.47 4.83
N GLU A 69 17.43 31.61 4.18
CA GLU A 69 18.14 31.66 2.89
C GLU A 69 19.57 31.09 2.99
N ASP A 70 20.27 31.38 4.09
CA ASP A 70 21.62 30.84 4.34
C ASP A 70 21.60 29.30 4.47
N GLU A 71 20.57 28.73 5.10
CA GLU A 71 20.41 27.29 5.24
C GLU A 71 20.16 26.64 3.88
N ILE A 72 19.35 27.27 3.04
CA ILE A 72 19.08 26.81 1.67
C ILE A 72 20.37 26.75 0.86
N GLN A 73 21.20 27.80 0.89
CA GLN A 73 22.47 27.83 0.18
C GLN A 73 23.44 26.73 0.68
N ASN A 74 23.46 26.49 1.99
CA ASN A 74 24.27 25.41 2.59
C ASN A 74 23.76 24.00 2.24
N MET A 75 22.50 23.88 1.84
CA MET A 75 21.83 22.60 1.59
C MET A 75 22.04 22.12 0.15
N ILE A 76 22.21 23.03 -0.82
CA ILE A 76 22.53 22.73 -2.22
C ILE A 76 23.67 21.72 -2.38
N PRO A 77 24.90 21.98 -1.87
CA PRO A 77 26.01 21.04 -2.05
C PRO A 77 25.77 19.69 -1.37
N ARG A 78 24.99 19.66 -0.27
CA ARG A 78 24.66 18.42 0.46
C ARG A 78 23.71 17.54 -0.33
N PHE A 79 22.65 18.14 -0.89
CA PHE A 79 21.71 17.42 -1.75
C PHE A 79 22.37 16.96 -3.04
N GLN A 80 23.23 17.79 -3.64
CA GLN A 80 23.95 17.40 -4.85
C GLN A 80 24.87 16.19 -4.60
N ALA A 81 25.58 16.17 -3.46
CA ALA A 81 26.39 15.02 -3.07
C ALA A 81 25.54 13.77 -2.79
N PHE A 82 24.38 13.93 -2.14
CA PHE A 82 23.46 12.83 -1.87
C PHE A 82 22.87 12.22 -3.15
N LEU A 83 22.37 13.05 -4.08
CA LEU A 83 21.85 12.60 -5.36
C LEU A 83 22.94 11.88 -6.17
N SER A 84 24.15 12.45 -6.22
CA SER A 84 25.31 11.82 -6.87
C SER A 84 25.66 10.46 -6.25
N PHE A 85 25.43 10.27 -4.95
CA PHE A 85 25.61 8.98 -4.29
C PHE A 85 24.51 7.99 -4.69
N VAL A 86 23.25 8.43 -4.67
CA VAL A 86 22.09 7.63 -5.10
C VAL A 86 22.22 7.20 -6.56
N ASP A 87 22.78 8.05 -7.41
CA ASP A 87 23.01 7.74 -8.83
C ASP A 87 23.91 6.52 -9.05
N ARG A 88 24.85 6.26 -8.13
CA ARG A 88 25.71 5.05 -8.23
C ARG A 88 24.92 3.75 -8.13
N MET A 89 23.72 3.78 -7.57
CA MET A 89 22.86 2.59 -7.54
C MET A 89 22.34 2.22 -8.94
N GLN A 90 22.40 3.14 -9.92
CA GLN A 90 22.01 2.87 -11.30
C GLN A 90 23.05 2.02 -12.06
N ASP A 91 24.29 1.97 -11.57
CA ASP A 91 25.35 1.12 -12.14
C ASP A 91 25.17 -0.36 -11.76
N VAL A 92 24.29 -0.64 -10.79
CA VAL A 92 23.92 -2.00 -10.43
C VAL A 92 22.97 -2.52 -11.51
N PRO A 93 23.31 -3.62 -12.20
CA PRO A 93 22.46 -4.14 -13.27
C PRO A 93 21.09 -4.55 -12.71
N ASP A 94 20.03 -4.08 -13.36
CA ASP A 94 18.66 -4.52 -13.11
C ASP A 94 18.59 -6.03 -13.34
N SER A 95 18.58 -6.82 -12.27
CA SER A 95 18.32 -8.24 -12.40
C SER A 95 16.85 -8.40 -12.80
N ALA A 96 16.61 -8.74 -14.07
CA ALA A 96 15.29 -8.91 -14.69
C ALA A 96 14.35 -9.93 -13.99
N ALA A 97 14.77 -10.53 -12.88
CA ALA A 97 14.07 -11.58 -12.14
C ALA A 97 13.99 -11.34 -10.63
N VAL A 98 14.37 -10.18 -10.11
CA VAL A 98 14.18 -9.87 -8.69
C VAL A 98 12.87 -9.11 -8.53
N SER A 99 11.85 -9.81 -8.00
CA SER A 99 10.68 -9.14 -7.44
C SER A 99 11.18 -8.11 -6.44
N ALA A 100 10.63 -6.89 -6.48
CA ALA A 100 10.90 -5.92 -5.44
C ALA A 100 10.74 -6.62 -4.09
N PRO A 101 11.72 -6.50 -3.17
CA PRO A 101 11.62 -7.17 -1.89
C PRO A 101 10.39 -6.60 -1.18
N ASP A 102 9.30 -7.37 -1.18
CA ASP A 102 8.16 -7.07 -0.34
C ASP A 102 8.68 -7.07 1.09
N SER A 103 8.62 -5.90 1.75
CA SER A 103 9.05 -5.75 3.14
C SER A 103 8.17 -6.54 4.12
N MET A 104 7.15 -7.24 3.62
CA MET A 104 6.36 -8.14 4.42
C MET A 104 6.94 -9.56 4.31
N PRO A 105 7.26 -10.23 5.44
CA PRO A 105 7.26 -11.69 5.41
C PRO A 105 5.94 -12.16 4.80
N THR A 106 5.89 -13.35 4.20
CA THR A 106 4.66 -13.94 3.61
C THR A 106 3.57 -14.07 4.69
N VAL A 107 2.92 -12.96 5.00
CA VAL A 107 1.86 -12.82 5.98
C VAL A 107 0.61 -12.96 5.14
N GLN A 108 -0.11 -14.07 5.33
CA GLN A 108 -1.50 -14.14 4.88
C GLN A 108 -2.20 -12.87 5.37
N GLU A 109 -2.88 -12.16 4.47
CA GLU A 109 -3.61 -10.93 4.77
C GLU A 109 -4.45 -11.11 6.05
N VAL A 110 -3.97 -10.58 7.18
CA VAL A 110 -4.68 -10.68 8.45
C VAL A 110 -5.69 -9.54 8.50
N LEU A 111 -6.95 -9.87 8.28
CA LEU A 111 -8.04 -8.92 8.44
C LEU A 111 -8.33 -8.70 9.93
N ARG A 112 -8.46 -7.44 10.33
CA ARG A 112 -8.99 -7.08 11.65
C ARG A 112 -10.49 -7.42 11.71
N PRO A 113 -11.00 -8.06 12.78
CA PRO A 113 -12.44 -8.24 12.95
C PRO A 113 -13.15 -6.89 13.09
N ASP A 114 -14.39 -6.82 12.61
CA ASP A 114 -15.25 -5.64 12.77
C ASP A 114 -15.93 -5.65 14.14
N SER A 115 -15.15 -5.40 15.19
CA SER A 115 -15.64 -5.27 16.56
C SER A 115 -15.21 -3.92 17.16
N PRO A 116 -16.12 -3.20 17.83
CA PRO A 116 -15.78 -1.94 18.48
C PRO A 116 -14.85 -2.19 19.67
N SER A 117 -13.90 -1.28 19.88
CA SER A 117 -13.01 -1.27 21.04
C SER A 117 -13.08 0.10 21.71
N ILE A 118 -13.13 0.12 23.05
CA ILE A 118 -13.11 1.36 23.83
C ILE A 118 -11.66 1.64 24.23
N PHE A 119 -11.19 2.84 23.96
CA PHE A 119 -9.87 3.27 24.41
C PHE A 119 -9.85 3.43 25.95
N PRO A 120 -8.98 2.72 26.69
CA PRO A 120 -9.09 2.61 28.14
C PRO A 120 -8.60 3.85 28.91
N ASN A 121 -7.70 4.66 28.34
CA ASN A 121 -7.08 5.79 29.03
C ASN A 121 -7.17 7.07 28.20
N GLN A 122 -8.32 7.72 28.22
CA GLN A 122 -8.55 8.96 27.46
C GLN A 122 -7.64 10.11 27.91
N ASP A 123 -7.28 10.16 29.19
CA ASP A 123 -6.40 11.20 29.76
C ASP A 123 -4.99 11.17 29.14
N ALA A 124 -4.51 9.99 28.72
CA ALA A 124 -3.23 9.85 28.03
C ALA A 124 -3.19 10.56 26.66
N ILE A 125 -4.35 10.79 26.03
CA ILE A 125 -4.43 11.50 24.74
C ILE A 125 -4.00 12.97 24.93
N PHE A 126 -4.40 13.57 26.05
CA PHE A 126 -4.15 14.98 26.36
C PHE A 126 -2.77 15.23 26.96
N THR A 127 -2.13 14.21 27.53
CA THR A 127 -0.83 14.34 28.22
C THR A 127 0.28 14.89 27.31
N ASN A 128 0.23 14.60 26.02
CA ASN A 128 1.24 15.04 25.04
C ASN A 128 0.80 16.25 24.20
N MET A 129 -0.38 16.82 24.45
CA MET A 129 -0.84 17.98 23.67
C MET A 129 -0.07 19.24 24.08
N ALA A 130 0.42 19.99 23.10
CA ALA A 130 1.14 21.24 23.35
C ALA A 130 0.20 22.35 23.85
N GLU A 131 -0.97 22.49 23.22
CA GLU A 131 -2.03 23.42 23.63
C GLU A 131 -3.40 22.72 23.57
N GLN A 132 -4.25 22.99 24.55
CA GLN A 132 -5.59 22.41 24.68
C GLN A 132 -6.59 23.51 25.03
N GLU A 133 -7.78 23.42 24.43
CA GLU A 133 -8.94 24.22 24.79
C GLU A 133 -10.12 23.26 25.02
N ASP A 134 -10.64 23.24 26.24
CA ASP A 134 -11.62 22.25 26.71
C ASP A 134 -11.21 20.81 26.42
N ALA A 135 -11.89 20.10 25.50
CA ALA A 135 -11.62 18.73 25.10
C ALA A 135 -10.99 18.62 23.69
N PHE A 136 -10.44 19.72 23.18
CA PHE A 136 -9.94 19.83 21.81
C PHE A 136 -8.47 20.25 21.77
N LEU A 137 -7.77 19.75 20.74
CA LEU A 137 -6.44 20.25 20.38
C LEU A 137 -6.59 21.66 19.81
N ARG A 138 -5.91 22.63 20.43
CA ARG A 138 -5.88 24.00 19.94
C ARG A 138 -4.80 24.13 18.87
N VAL A 139 -5.19 24.55 17.66
CA VAL A 139 -4.28 24.83 16.54
C VAL A 139 -4.59 26.20 15.94
N PRO A 140 -3.62 26.86 15.29
CA PRO A 140 -3.90 28.06 14.49
C PRO A 140 -5.03 27.78 13.50
N LYS A 141 -5.90 28.78 13.31
CA LYS A 141 -7.05 28.66 12.40
C LYS A 141 -6.54 28.30 11.00
N VAL A 142 -7.10 27.23 10.44
CA VAL A 142 -6.83 26.82 9.06
C VAL A 142 -7.85 27.52 8.16
N GLY A 143 -7.38 28.25 7.16
CA GLY A 143 -8.20 28.99 6.20
C GLY A 143 -8.21 30.49 6.46
N GLU A 144 -7.37 31.17 5.69
CA GLU A 144 -7.41 32.55 5.18
C GLU A 144 -6.07 32.70 4.43
N GLU A 145 -6.12 32.89 3.11
CA GLU A 145 -4.90 33.14 2.33
C GLU A 145 -4.46 34.58 2.66
N ASP A 146 -3.33 34.73 3.37
CA ASP A 146 -2.65 36.02 3.48
C ASP A 146 -2.28 36.45 2.05
N THR A 147 -3.04 37.41 1.53
CA THR A 147 -2.94 37.93 0.16
C THR A 147 -1.78 38.89 0.01
#